data_AF-A0A8T2R8S3-F1
#
_entry.id   AF-A0A8T2R8S3-F1
#
_cell.length_a   1.000
_cell.length_b   1.000
_cell.length_c   1.000
_cell.angle_alpha   90.00
_cell.angle_beta   90.00
_cell.angle_gamma   90.00
#
_symmetry.space_group_name_H-M   'P 1'
#
loop_
_entity.id
_entity.type
_entity.pdbx_description
1 polymer ?
#
loop_
_entity_poly.entity_id
_entity_poly.type
_entity_poly.pdbx_seq_one_letter_code
_entity_poly.pdbx_strand_id
1 'polypeptide(L)'
;MQESKTRTTAMLQENKMATTAMLENALPATRLLEKCRLMFQVQEALENKKIEFAKKEEALKKREDDLRLKDRELQESLIGFSKFLQENNTKRIRAEKKSLDEARIQQEKEVEIRDLEANLEELQKEKATAKLTLERMMAYQKYLEHVLDVTQQYHEINDLLLRHSTLSSNCDDLTKHIEECTDDVEKIRADLQAYRKASHDEILSLENDIRAAKLTHEKKKKETAEIQQRLDSILEVAASKTLTHGQVCMAAENLFSRVCRCSTINHPDHTSPLRQLDVVGDYITDIYQMIRNCKGSNLRSTV
;
A
#
# COMPACT_ATOMS: atom_id res chain seq x y z
N MET A 1 -84.68 -40.25 -73.18
CA MET A 1 -84.12 -40.46 -74.55
C MET A 1 -84.20 -41.92 -75.03
N GLN A 2 -84.47 -42.91 -74.15
CA GLN A 2 -84.76 -44.29 -74.54
C GLN A 2 -86.21 -44.47 -75.05
N GLU A 3 -87.22 -43.90 -74.38
CA GLU A 3 -88.63 -44.03 -74.78
C GLU A 3 -88.97 -43.46 -76.17
N SER A 4 -88.29 -42.40 -76.62
CA SER A 4 -88.52 -41.85 -77.97
C SER A 4 -87.88 -42.72 -79.06
N LYS A 5 -86.82 -43.48 -78.75
CA LYS A 5 -86.26 -44.46 -79.69
C LYS A 5 -87.15 -45.69 -79.80
N THR A 6 -87.70 -46.18 -78.68
CA THR A 6 -88.58 -47.35 -78.64
C THR A 6 -89.89 -47.12 -79.42
N ARG A 7 -90.45 -45.91 -79.33
CA ARG A 7 -91.71 -45.55 -80.02
C ARG A 7 -91.54 -45.45 -81.53
N THR A 8 -90.40 -44.90 -82.00
CA THR A 8 -90.12 -44.80 -83.43
C THR A 8 -89.74 -46.15 -84.04
N THR A 9 -89.06 -47.03 -83.30
CA THR A 9 -88.81 -48.41 -83.75
C THR A 9 -90.09 -49.25 -83.81
N ALA A 10 -91.00 -49.08 -82.84
CA ALA A 10 -92.29 -49.77 -82.84
C ALA A 10 -93.15 -49.36 -84.05
N MET A 11 -93.23 -48.06 -84.37
CA MET A 11 -93.97 -47.56 -85.53
C MET A 11 -93.38 -48.03 -86.87
N LEU A 12 -92.06 -48.13 -87.01
CA LEU A 12 -91.41 -48.67 -88.21
C LEU A 12 -91.65 -50.18 -88.38
N GLN A 13 -91.82 -50.91 -87.28
CA GLN A 13 -92.04 -52.36 -87.27
C GLN A 13 -93.49 -52.72 -87.60
N GLU A 14 -94.43 -51.93 -87.08
CA GLU A 14 -95.87 -52.03 -87.38
C GLU A 14 -96.16 -51.71 -88.86
N ASN A 15 -95.50 -50.67 -89.41
CA ASN A 15 -95.63 -50.30 -90.82
C ASN A 15 -95.00 -51.33 -91.76
N LYS A 16 -93.89 -51.98 -91.36
CA LYS A 16 -93.30 -53.11 -92.09
C LYS A 16 -94.26 -54.30 -92.14
N MET A 17 -94.86 -54.70 -91.01
CA MET A 17 -95.78 -55.84 -90.94
C MET A 17 -97.04 -55.66 -91.80
N ALA A 18 -97.60 -54.45 -91.82
CA ALA A 18 -98.75 -54.13 -92.67
C ALA A 18 -98.41 -54.23 -94.17
N THR A 19 -97.22 -53.77 -94.58
CA THR A 19 -96.77 -53.90 -95.99
C THR A 19 -96.44 -55.34 -96.41
N THR A 20 -96.02 -56.21 -95.50
CA THR A 20 -95.76 -57.63 -95.83
C THR A 20 -97.04 -58.42 -96.08
N ALA A 21 -98.12 -58.14 -95.33
CA ALA A 21 -99.39 -58.84 -95.46
C ALA A 21 -100.14 -58.50 -96.76
N MET A 22 -100.05 -57.25 -97.25
CA MET A 22 -100.59 -56.89 -98.57
C MET A 22 -99.82 -57.52 -99.74
N LEU A 23 -98.59 -58.01 -99.50
CA LEU A 23 -97.72 -58.55 -100.54
C LEU A 23 -98.00 -60.00 -100.90
N GLU A 24 -98.68 -60.78 -100.06
CA GLU A 24 -98.89 -62.22 -100.28
C GLU A 24 -99.89 -62.56 -101.38
N ASN A 25 -100.84 -61.67 -101.68
CA ASN A 25 -101.90 -61.90 -102.66
C ASN A 25 -101.72 -61.11 -103.99
N ALA A 26 -100.55 -60.50 -104.21
CA ALA A 26 -100.23 -59.72 -105.41
C ALA A 26 -99.36 -60.48 -106.43
N LEU A 27 -99.46 -60.15 -107.72
CA LEU A 27 -98.71 -60.79 -108.82
C LEU A 27 -97.17 -60.72 -108.61
N PRO A 28 -96.38 -61.67 -109.14
CA PRO A 28 -94.92 -61.73 -108.92
C PRO A 28 -94.16 -60.43 -109.24
N ALA A 29 -94.62 -59.70 -110.27
CA ALA A 29 -94.06 -58.40 -110.66
C ALA A 29 -94.27 -57.32 -109.59
N THR A 30 -95.44 -57.27 -108.94
CA THR A 30 -95.75 -56.32 -107.86
C THR A 30 -94.96 -56.60 -106.57
N ARG A 31 -94.69 -57.88 -106.25
CA ARG A 31 -93.82 -58.28 -105.12
C ARG A 31 -92.36 -57.86 -105.30
N LEU A 32 -91.82 -58.03 -106.52
CA LEU A 32 -90.46 -57.62 -106.84
C LEU A 32 -90.33 -56.10 -106.74
N LEU A 33 -91.30 -55.36 -107.30
CA LEU A 33 -91.35 -53.90 -107.21
C LEU A 33 -91.38 -53.40 -105.76
N GLU A 34 -92.17 -54.02 -104.90
CA GLU A 34 -92.22 -53.63 -103.48
C GLU A 34 -90.95 -54.02 -102.72
N LYS A 35 -90.33 -55.18 -103.00
CA LYS A 35 -89.05 -55.55 -102.38
C LYS A 35 -87.93 -54.61 -102.84
N CYS A 36 -87.94 -54.18 -104.10
CA CYS A 36 -87.06 -53.12 -104.61
C CYS A 36 -87.34 -51.78 -103.90
N ARG A 37 -88.61 -51.42 -103.67
CA ARG A 37 -89.03 -50.23 -102.90
C ARG A 37 -88.53 -50.29 -101.45
N LEU A 38 -88.69 -51.41 -100.77
CA LEU A 38 -88.23 -51.63 -99.40
C LEU A 38 -86.71 -51.64 -99.29
N MET A 39 -86.01 -52.26 -100.25
CA MET A 39 -84.55 -52.23 -100.33
C MET A 39 -84.05 -50.80 -100.54
N PHE A 40 -84.71 -50.01 -101.39
CA PHE A 40 -84.41 -48.61 -101.60
C PHE A 40 -84.65 -47.78 -100.32
N GLN A 41 -85.76 -48.00 -99.62
CA GLN A 41 -86.05 -47.34 -98.33
C GLN A 41 -85.04 -47.70 -97.24
N VAL A 42 -84.61 -48.96 -97.15
CA VAL A 42 -83.59 -49.38 -96.18
C VAL A 42 -82.23 -48.80 -96.56
N GLN A 43 -81.88 -48.76 -97.84
CA GLN A 43 -80.65 -48.15 -98.33
C GLN A 43 -80.65 -46.63 -98.07
N GLU A 44 -81.77 -45.95 -98.32
CA GLU A 44 -81.98 -44.54 -98.01
C GLU A 44 -81.90 -44.27 -96.50
N ALA A 45 -82.51 -45.13 -95.66
CA ALA A 45 -82.42 -45.02 -94.20
C ALA A 45 -80.99 -45.27 -93.68
N LEU A 46 -80.26 -46.22 -94.28
CA LEU A 46 -78.86 -46.50 -93.95
C LEU A 46 -77.95 -45.34 -94.37
N GLU A 47 -78.18 -44.76 -95.54
CA GLU A 47 -77.45 -43.59 -96.03
C GLU A 47 -77.74 -42.36 -95.16
N ASN A 48 -79.01 -42.13 -94.78
CA ASN A 48 -79.39 -41.11 -93.82
C ASN A 48 -78.72 -41.32 -92.45
N LYS A 49 -78.60 -42.56 -91.98
CA LYS A 49 -77.88 -42.87 -90.73
C LYS A 49 -76.38 -42.63 -90.84
N LYS A 50 -75.75 -42.99 -91.97
CA LYS A 50 -74.34 -42.65 -92.22
C LYS A 50 -74.12 -41.14 -92.19
N ILE A 51 -75.00 -40.36 -92.82
CA ILE A 51 -74.95 -38.90 -92.80
C ILE A 51 -75.11 -38.37 -91.36
N GLU A 52 -76.06 -38.91 -90.57
CA GLU A 52 -76.22 -38.54 -89.15
C GLU A 52 -74.99 -38.86 -88.30
N PHE A 53 -74.37 -40.03 -88.50
CA PHE A 53 -73.16 -40.43 -87.79
C PHE A 53 -71.98 -39.55 -88.19
N ALA A 54 -71.77 -39.29 -89.48
CA ALA A 54 -70.74 -38.40 -89.97
C ALA A 54 -70.89 -36.98 -89.40
N LYS A 55 -72.12 -36.44 -89.34
CA LYS A 55 -72.39 -35.14 -88.71
C LYS A 55 -72.06 -35.13 -87.21
N LYS A 56 -72.35 -36.21 -86.48
CA LYS A 56 -72.04 -36.34 -85.05
C LYS A 56 -70.53 -36.50 -84.81
N GLU A 57 -69.87 -37.28 -85.65
CA GLU A 57 -68.42 -37.46 -85.63
C GLU A 57 -67.71 -36.13 -85.89
N GLU A 58 -68.17 -35.36 -86.89
CA GLU A 58 -67.66 -34.01 -87.15
C GLU A 58 -67.88 -33.06 -85.96
N ALA A 59 -69.05 -33.10 -85.32
CA ALA A 59 -69.35 -32.28 -84.14
C ALA A 59 -68.51 -32.66 -82.92
N LEU A 60 -68.29 -33.96 -82.69
CA LEU A 60 -67.42 -34.45 -81.62
C LEU A 60 -65.96 -34.08 -81.88
N LYS A 61 -65.50 -34.21 -83.14
CA LYS A 61 -64.15 -33.82 -83.54
C LYS A 61 -63.91 -32.32 -83.33
N LYS A 62 -64.85 -31.46 -83.75
CA LYS A 62 -64.80 -30.02 -83.46
C LYS A 62 -64.73 -29.75 -81.96
N ARG A 63 -65.53 -30.44 -81.14
CA ARG A 63 -65.51 -30.28 -79.68
C ARG A 63 -64.20 -30.77 -79.04
N GLU A 64 -63.63 -31.85 -79.55
CA GLU A 64 -62.32 -32.36 -79.11
C GLU A 64 -61.22 -31.35 -79.44
N ASP A 65 -61.24 -30.78 -80.65
CA ASP A 65 -60.31 -29.74 -81.08
C ASP A 65 -60.45 -28.46 -80.23
N ASP A 66 -61.68 -28.02 -79.93
CA ASP A 66 -61.95 -26.89 -79.04
C ASP A 66 -61.45 -27.13 -77.61
N LEU A 67 -61.61 -28.35 -77.08
CA LEU A 67 -61.12 -28.72 -75.76
C LEU A 67 -59.58 -28.75 -75.73
N ARG A 68 -58.94 -29.29 -76.77
CA ARG A 68 -57.48 -29.25 -76.91
C ARG A 68 -56.95 -27.82 -76.96
N LEU A 69 -57.64 -26.93 -77.67
CA LEU A 69 -57.25 -25.52 -77.74
C LEU A 69 -57.32 -24.87 -76.35
N LYS A 70 -58.42 -25.05 -75.63
CA LYS A 70 -58.59 -24.51 -74.26
C LYS A 70 -57.59 -25.09 -73.27
N ASP A 71 -57.29 -26.38 -73.35
CA ASP A 71 -56.27 -27.00 -72.49
C ASP A 71 -54.89 -26.38 -72.75
N ARG A 72 -54.54 -26.16 -74.03
CA ARG A 72 -53.30 -25.47 -74.40
C ARG A 72 -53.26 -24.03 -73.89
N GLU A 73 -54.34 -23.27 -74.04
CA GLU A 73 -54.44 -21.89 -73.52
C GLU A 73 -54.28 -21.84 -71.99
N LEU A 74 -54.86 -22.81 -71.26
CA LEU A 74 -54.71 -22.93 -69.82
C LEU A 74 -53.27 -23.28 -69.42
N GLN A 75 -52.62 -24.20 -70.15
CA GLN A 75 -51.21 -24.54 -69.91
C GLN A 75 -50.30 -23.33 -70.16
N GLU A 76 -50.49 -22.60 -71.25
CA GLU A 76 -49.74 -21.37 -71.55
C GLU A 76 -49.97 -20.29 -70.48
N SER A 77 -51.21 -20.13 -70.02
CA SER A 77 -51.55 -19.21 -68.93
C SER A 77 -50.90 -19.61 -67.61
N LEU A 78 -50.87 -20.91 -67.27
CA LEU A 78 -50.24 -21.41 -66.05
C LEU A 78 -48.72 -21.16 -66.06
N ILE A 79 -48.07 -21.39 -67.19
CA ILE A 79 -46.65 -21.07 -67.38
C ILE A 79 -46.42 -19.55 -67.21
N GLY A 80 -47.30 -18.73 -67.80
CA GLY A 80 -47.28 -17.28 -67.64
C GLY A 80 -47.40 -16.83 -66.18
N PHE A 81 -48.37 -17.36 -65.44
CA PHE A 81 -48.56 -17.06 -64.02
C PHE A 81 -47.39 -17.54 -63.16
N SER A 82 -46.87 -18.74 -63.41
CA SER A 82 -45.69 -19.25 -62.70
C SER A 82 -44.48 -18.33 -62.88
N LYS A 83 -44.22 -17.91 -64.13
CA LYS A 83 -43.15 -16.96 -64.45
C LYS A 83 -43.38 -15.60 -63.77
N PHE A 84 -44.60 -15.07 -63.82
CA PHE A 84 -44.96 -13.82 -63.16
C PHE A 84 -44.75 -13.88 -61.63
N LEU A 85 -45.17 -14.97 -60.98
CA LEU A 85 -44.96 -15.18 -59.54
C LEU A 85 -43.48 -15.27 -59.20
N GLN A 86 -42.68 -15.97 -60.01
CA GLN A 86 -41.23 -16.06 -59.82
C GLN A 86 -40.56 -14.69 -59.94
N GLU A 87 -40.90 -13.91 -60.98
CA GLU A 87 -40.38 -12.57 -61.18
C GLU A 87 -40.80 -11.61 -60.05
N ASN A 88 -42.06 -11.66 -59.63
CA ASN A 88 -42.58 -10.85 -58.53
C ASN A 88 -41.88 -11.19 -57.21
N ASN A 89 -41.73 -12.48 -56.90
CA ASN A 89 -40.99 -12.93 -55.71
C ASN A 89 -39.53 -12.45 -55.76
N THR A 90 -38.90 -12.49 -56.94
CA THR A 90 -37.53 -11.98 -57.11
C THR A 90 -37.45 -10.46 -56.93
N LYS A 91 -38.48 -9.70 -57.33
CA LYS A 91 -38.58 -8.25 -57.06
C LYS A 91 -38.78 -7.97 -55.58
N ARG A 92 -39.66 -8.73 -54.91
CA ARG A 92 -39.90 -8.64 -53.46
C ARG A 92 -38.62 -8.89 -52.67
N ILE A 93 -37.93 -10.00 -52.93
CA ILE A 93 -36.67 -10.34 -52.25
C ILE A 93 -35.60 -9.26 -52.47
N ARG A 94 -35.49 -8.71 -53.69
CA ARG A 94 -34.56 -7.61 -53.98
C ARG A 94 -34.90 -6.34 -53.21
N ALA A 95 -36.18 -5.97 -53.15
CA ALA A 95 -36.63 -4.80 -52.41
C ALA A 95 -36.41 -4.97 -50.89
N GLU A 96 -36.72 -6.14 -50.35
CA GLU A 96 -36.49 -6.48 -48.95
C GLU A 96 -35.01 -6.43 -48.58
N LYS A 97 -34.15 -7.06 -49.40
CA LYS A 97 -32.69 -6.99 -49.20
C LYS A 97 -32.18 -5.55 -49.23
N LYS A 98 -32.62 -4.76 -50.21
CA LYS A 98 -32.22 -3.35 -50.34
C LYS A 98 -32.66 -2.53 -49.12
N SER A 99 -33.88 -2.74 -48.62
CA SER A 99 -34.38 -2.09 -47.41
C SER A 99 -33.57 -2.46 -46.17
N LEU A 100 -33.17 -3.72 -46.03
CA LEU A 100 -32.32 -4.17 -44.91
C LEU A 100 -30.91 -3.59 -44.99
N ASP A 101 -30.32 -3.57 -46.19
CA ASP A 101 -28.99 -2.99 -46.41
C ASP A 101 -29.00 -1.47 -46.13
N GLU A 102 -30.03 -0.75 -46.56
CA GLU A 102 -30.22 0.69 -46.27
C GLU A 102 -30.42 0.95 -44.77
N ALA A 103 -31.24 0.16 -44.08
CA ALA A 103 -31.43 0.28 -42.64
C ALA A 103 -30.12 0.04 -41.86
N ARG A 104 -29.31 -0.94 -42.29
CA ARG A 104 -27.99 -1.21 -41.70
C ARG A 104 -27.04 -0.02 -41.87
N ILE A 105 -26.96 0.53 -43.08
CA ILE A 105 -26.12 1.70 -43.37
C ILE A 105 -26.57 2.91 -42.56
N GLN A 106 -27.89 3.14 -42.45
CA GLN A 106 -28.44 4.22 -41.63
C GLN A 106 -28.01 4.07 -40.18
N GLN A 107 -28.12 2.87 -39.60
CA GLN A 107 -27.72 2.61 -38.22
C GLN A 107 -26.21 2.84 -38.01
N GLU A 108 -25.36 2.38 -38.94
CA GLU A 108 -23.92 2.63 -38.89
C GLU A 108 -23.61 4.14 -38.91
N LYS A 109 -24.32 4.91 -39.74
CA LYS A 109 -24.16 6.37 -39.81
C LYS A 109 -24.70 7.10 -38.59
N GLU A 110 -25.78 6.64 -37.99
CA GLU A 110 -26.31 7.22 -36.74
C GLU A 110 -25.38 6.98 -35.54
N VAL A 111 -24.63 5.88 -35.53
CA VAL A 111 -23.57 5.66 -34.54
C VAL A 111 -22.41 6.64 -34.78
N GLU A 112 -21.93 6.72 -36.03
CA GLU A 112 -20.84 7.63 -36.41
C GLU A 112 -21.16 9.10 -36.10
N ILE A 113 -22.40 9.54 -36.36
CA ILE A 113 -22.85 10.90 -36.02
C ILE A 113 -22.78 11.14 -34.51
N ARG A 114 -23.27 10.21 -33.69
CA ARG A 114 -23.24 10.34 -32.22
C ARG A 114 -21.82 10.42 -31.69
N ASP A 115 -20.91 9.59 -32.21
CA ASP A 115 -19.51 9.60 -31.82
C ASP A 115 -18.84 10.93 -32.22
N LEU A 116 -19.11 11.44 -33.42
CA LEU A 116 -18.60 12.73 -33.88
C LEU A 116 -19.17 13.91 -33.08
N GLU A 117 -20.45 13.88 -32.72
CA GLU A 117 -21.09 14.90 -31.88
C GLU A 117 -20.46 14.94 -30.48
N ALA A 118 -20.22 13.77 -29.86
CA ALA A 118 -19.55 13.67 -28.57
C ALA A 118 -18.13 14.24 -28.61
N ASN A 119 -17.35 13.88 -29.64
CA ASN A 119 -16.01 14.43 -29.83
C ASN A 119 -16.04 15.95 -30.03
N LEU A 120 -17.00 16.46 -30.79
CA LEU A 120 -17.16 17.89 -31.04
C LEU A 120 -17.45 18.64 -29.73
N GLU A 121 -18.33 18.11 -28.87
CA GLU A 121 -18.61 18.69 -27.56
C GLU A 121 -17.37 18.70 -26.65
N GLU A 122 -16.56 17.64 -26.65
CA GLU A 122 -15.32 17.57 -25.87
C GLU A 122 -14.32 18.63 -26.36
N LEU A 123 -14.07 18.70 -27.66
CA LEU A 123 -13.18 19.71 -28.25
C LEU A 123 -13.68 21.14 -27.98
N GLN A 124 -15.00 21.37 -27.95
CA GLN A 124 -15.56 22.68 -27.59
C GLN A 124 -15.30 23.02 -26.12
N LYS A 125 -15.40 22.06 -25.21
CA LYS A 125 -15.07 22.27 -23.78
C LYS A 125 -13.57 22.58 -23.62
N GLU A 126 -12.70 21.83 -24.28
CA GLU A 126 -11.25 22.08 -24.27
C GLU A 126 -10.91 23.47 -24.83
N LYS A 127 -11.55 23.85 -25.94
CA LYS A 127 -11.39 25.20 -26.51
C LYS A 127 -11.83 26.28 -25.52
N ALA A 128 -12.95 26.08 -24.83
CA ALA A 128 -13.46 27.04 -23.85
C ALA A 128 -12.52 27.17 -22.65
N THR A 129 -12.01 26.06 -22.11
CA THR A 129 -11.05 26.09 -20.99
C THR A 129 -9.73 26.73 -21.41
N ALA A 130 -9.19 26.38 -22.58
CA ALA A 130 -7.99 26.98 -23.14
C ALA A 130 -8.14 28.50 -23.37
N LYS A 131 -9.33 28.95 -23.80
CA LYS A 131 -9.61 30.38 -23.96
C LYS A 131 -9.61 31.11 -22.61
N LEU A 132 -10.25 30.55 -21.58
CA LEU A 132 -10.27 31.13 -20.24
C LEU A 132 -8.86 31.20 -19.63
N THR A 133 -8.05 30.13 -19.81
CA THR A 133 -6.67 30.14 -19.31
C THR A 133 -5.83 31.17 -20.06
N LEU A 134 -5.99 31.31 -21.38
CA LEU A 134 -5.31 32.33 -22.18
C LEU A 134 -5.69 33.74 -21.71
N GLU A 135 -6.98 34.03 -21.55
CA GLU A 135 -7.46 35.34 -21.07
C GLU A 135 -6.85 35.69 -19.70
N ARG A 136 -6.77 34.71 -18.79
CA ARG A 136 -6.08 34.88 -17.50
C ARG A 136 -4.59 35.15 -17.66
N MET A 137 -3.89 34.40 -18.53
CA MET A 137 -2.46 34.57 -18.78
C MET A 137 -2.15 35.91 -19.45
N MET A 138 -3.02 36.41 -20.31
CA MET A 138 -2.88 37.73 -20.92
C MET A 138 -2.92 38.87 -19.89
N ALA A 139 -3.68 38.73 -18.79
CA ALA A 139 -3.66 39.71 -17.72
C ALA A 139 -2.28 39.78 -17.04
N TYR A 140 -1.64 38.63 -16.80
CA TYR A 140 -0.29 38.57 -16.26
C TYR A 140 0.75 39.08 -17.25
N GLN A 141 0.62 38.74 -18.54
CA GLN A 141 1.49 39.27 -19.57
C GLN A 141 1.44 40.80 -19.61
N LYS A 142 0.24 41.41 -19.65
CA LYS A 142 0.06 42.87 -19.64
C LYS A 142 0.66 43.52 -18.39
N TYR A 143 0.51 42.87 -17.24
CA TYR A 143 1.13 43.32 -16.00
C TYR A 143 2.66 43.32 -16.11
N LEU A 144 3.26 42.24 -16.62
CA LEU A 144 4.70 42.13 -16.79
C LEU A 144 5.25 43.13 -17.83
N GLU A 145 4.51 43.36 -18.92
CA GLU A 145 4.81 44.42 -19.89
C GLU A 145 4.84 45.79 -19.20
N HIS A 146 3.85 46.10 -18.36
CA HIS A 146 3.84 47.35 -17.59
C HIS A 146 5.03 47.45 -16.61
N VAL A 147 5.41 46.36 -15.96
CA VAL A 147 6.58 46.34 -15.07
C VAL A 147 7.87 46.61 -15.85
N LEU A 148 8.00 46.10 -17.08
CA LEU A 148 9.14 46.39 -17.95
C LEU A 148 9.21 47.88 -18.30
N ASP A 149 8.07 48.49 -18.64
CA ASP A 149 7.99 49.93 -18.98
C ASP A 149 8.50 50.81 -17.82
N VAL A 150 8.23 50.41 -16.57
CA VAL A 150 8.64 51.15 -15.37
C VAL A 150 10.09 50.90 -15.01
N THR A 151 10.55 49.64 -15.06
CA THR A 151 11.84 49.26 -14.48
C THR A 151 13.04 49.54 -15.38
N GLN A 152 12.87 49.66 -16.70
CA GLN A 152 13.89 49.98 -17.74
C GLN A 152 15.22 49.17 -17.72
N GLN A 153 15.47 48.34 -16.70
CA GLN A 153 16.66 47.53 -16.50
C GLN A 153 16.59 46.20 -17.27
N TYR A 154 15.38 45.77 -17.63
CA TYR A 154 15.11 44.52 -18.33
C TYR A 154 14.47 44.85 -19.68
N HIS A 155 14.84 44.09 -20.71
CA HIS A 155 14.37 44.34 -22.09
C HIS A 155 13.24 43.38 -22.47
N GLU A 156 13.27 42.15 -21.96
CA GLU A 156 12.23 41.14 -22.19
C GLU A 156 11.60 40.64 -20.88
N ILE A 157 10.35 40.17 -20.97
CA ILE A 157 9.64 39.58 -19.82
C ILE A 157 10.42 38.37 -19.29
N ASN A 158 11.03 37.60 -20.19
CA ASN A 158 11.85 36.45 -19.85
C ASN A 158 13.05 36.82 -18.98
N ASP A 159 13.68 37.99 -19.20
CA ASP A 159 14.79 38.46 -18.38
C ASP A 159 14.35 38.68 -16.92
N LEU A 160 13.18 39.31 -16.75
CA LEU A 160 12.58 39.55 -15.44
C LEU A 160 12.23 38.23 -14.73
N LEU A 161 11.63 37.29 -15.46
CA LEU A 161 11.28 35.97 -14.91
C LEU A 161 12.52 35.16 -14.54
N LEU A 162 13.55 35.18 -15.37
CA LEU A 162 14.82 34.50 -15.10
C LEU A 162 15.48 35.10 -13.85
N ARG A 163 15.53 36.43 -13.77
CA ARG A 163 16.07 37.13 -12.60
C ARG A 163 15.30 36.77 -11.33
N HIS A 164 13.97 36.81 -11.39
CA HIS A 164 13.11 36.42 -10.27
C HIS A 164 13.39 34.96 -9.86
N SER A 165 13.46 34.05 -10.83
CA SER A 165 13.75 32.63 -10.58
C SER A 165 15.11 32.43 -9.90
N THR A 166 16.17 33.08 -10.38
CA THR A 166 17.49 33.03 -9.74
C THR A 166 17.46 33.62 -8.33
N LEU A 167 16.80 34.76 -8.13
CA LEU A 167 16.71 35.39 -6.81
C LEU A 167 15.90 34.53 -5.83
N SER A 168 14.79 33.97 -6.28
CA SER A 168 13.96 33.05 -5.48
C SER A 168 14.76 31.81 -5.09
N SER A 169 15.46 31.18 -6.03
CA SER A 169 16.32 30.02 -5.74
C SER A 169 17.40 30.37 -4.72
N ASN A 170 18.07 31.52 -4.90
CA ASN A 170 19.10 31.97 -3.95
C ASN A 170 18.50 32.28 -2.57
N CYS A 171 17.31 32.88 -2.50
CA CYS A 171 16.62 33.12 -1.24
C CYS A 171 16.26 31.81 -0.54
N ASP A 172 15.79 30.81 -1.28
CA ASP A 172 15.48 29.48 -0.74
C ASP A 172 16.74 28.79 -0.20
N ASP A 173 17.85 28.86 -0.93
CA ASP A 173 19.14 28.29 -0.52
C ASP A 173 19.71 29.01 0.72
N LEU A 174 19.65 30.35 0.75
CA LEU A 174 20.04 31.15 1.90
C LEU A 174 19.17 30.83 3.13
N THR A 175 17.87 30.65 2.93
CA THR A 175 16.94 30.31 4.02
C THR A 175 17.28 28.95 4.61
N LYS A 176 17.49 27.94 3.77
CA LYS A 176 17.94 26.61 4.22
C LYS A 176 19.28 26.68 4.96
N HIS A 177 20.24 27.42 4.43
CA HIS A 177 21.54 27.57 5.09
C HIS A 177 21.40 28.27 6.46
N ILE A 178 20.51 29.24 6.59
CA ILE A 178 20.21 29.87 7.89
C ILE A 178 19.62 28.84 8.85
N GLU A 179 18.65 28.04 8.40
CA GLU A 179 18.05 26.96 9.20
C GLU A 179 19.11 25.95 9.70
N GLU A 180 19.98 25.48 8.81
CA GLU A 180 21.08 24.57 9.15
C GLU A 180 22.04 25.20 10.17
N CYS A 181 22.42 26.46 9.97
CA CYS A 181 23.26 27.19 10.93
C CYS A 181 22.58 27.35 12.29
N THR A 182 21.27 27.62 12.31
CA THR A 182 20.54 27.75 13.57
C THR A 182 20.50 26.41 14.31
N ASP A 183 20.26 25.30 13.60
CA ASP A 183 20.28 23.96 14.17
C ASP A 183 21.65 23.63 14.78
N ASP A 184 22.74 23.95 14.07
CA ASP A 184 24.10 23.71 14.58
C ASP A 184 24.44 24.59 15.78
N VAL A 185 24.00 25.85 15.79
CA VAL A 185 24.14 26.72 16.97
C VAL A 185 23.34 26.16 18.16
N GLU A 186 22.14 25.64 17.94
CA GLU A 186 21.34 25.01 18.99
C GLU A 186 22.00 23.75 19.54
N LYS A 187 22.56 22.89 18.68
CA LYS A 187 23.35 21.72 19.10
C LYS A 187 24.54 22.13 19.98
N ILE A 188 25.35 23.09 19.51
CA ILE A 188 26.52 23.56 20.27
C ILE A 188 26.09 24.18 21.61
N ARG A 189 24.98 24.93 21.65
CA ARG A 189 24.43 25.47 22.90
C ARG A 189 24.00 24.36 23.86
N ALA A 190 23.34 23.31 23.36
CA ALA A 190 22.93 22.16 24.16
C ALA A 190 24.14 21.41 24.72
N ASP A 191 25.15 21.14 23.89
CA ASP A 191 26.40 20.47 24.29
C ASP A 191 27.16 21.27 25.35
N LEU A 192 27.28 22.58 25.15
CA LEU A 192 27.93 23.48 26.11
C LEU A 192 27.16 23.52 27.44
N GLN A 193 25.82 23.52 27.40
CA GLN A 193 25.01 23.46 28.62
C GLN A 193 25.18 22.12 29.35
N ALA A 194 25.23 21.01 28.62
CA ALA A 194 25.48 19.69 29.18
C ALA A 194 26.88 19.61 29.82
N TYR A 195 27.91 20.09 29.13
CA TYR A 195 29.28 20.16 29.66
C TYR A 195 29.37 21.00 30.93
N ARG A 196 28.73 22.19 30.96
CA ARG A 196 28.70 23.05 32.15
C ARG A 196 28.04 22.36 33.33
N LYS A 197 26.93 21.65 33.12
CA LYS A 197 26.26 20.88 34.18
C LYS A 197 27.16 19.76 34.70
N ALA A 198 27.73 18.95 33.81
CA ALA A 198 28.63 17.86 34.19
C ALA A 198 29.85 18.35 34.98
N SER A 199 30.49 19.44 34.52
CA SER A 199 31.62 20.03 35.23
C SER A 199 31.22 20.62 36.58
N HIS A 200 30.04 21.24 36.68
CA HIS A 200 29.53 21.73 37.96
C HIS A 200 29.27 20.59 38.95
N ASP A 201 28.66 19.50 38.49
CA ASP A 201 28.40 18.30 39.30
C ASP A 201 29.72 17.65 39.76
N GLU A 202 30.74 17.62 38.89
CA GLU A 202 32.08 17.14 39.24
C GLU A 202 32.74 18.02 40.31
N ILE A 203 32.66 19.35 40.18
CA ILE A 203 33.16 20.29 41.20
C ILE A 203 32.47 20.02 42.54
N LEU A 204 31.15 19.87 42.56
CA LEU A 204 30.41 19.57 43.79
C LEU A 204 30.81 18.23 44.41
N SER A 205 31.07 17.21 43.59
CA SER A 205 31.58 15.92 44.04
C SER A 205 32.96 16.07 44.70
N LEU A 206 33.89 16.75 44.04
CA LEU A 206 35.23 17.01 44.57
C LEU A 206 35.19 17.85 45.86
N GLU A 207 34.30 18.84 45.94
CA GLU A 207 34.11 19.63 47.16
C GLU A 207 33.58 18.80 48.33
N ASN A 208 32.71 17.83 48.06
CA ASN A 208 32.24 16.87 49.07
C ASN A 208 33.40 15.98 49.53
N ASP A 209 34.22 15.47 48.61
CA ASP A 209 35.38 14.64 48.92
C ASP A 209 36.42 15.41 49.75
N ILE A 210 36.71 16.68 49.39
CA ILE A 210 37.59 17.56 50.15
C ILE A 210 37.03 17.79 51.56
N ARG A 211 35.72 18.02 51.70
CA ARG A 211 35.09 18.16 53.02
C ARG A 211 35.22 16.90 53.86
N ALA A 212 35.01 15.73 53.26
CA ALA A 212 35.21 14.45 53.94
C ALA A 212 36.66 14.24 54.38
N ALA A 213 37.63 14.52 53.49
CA ALA A 213 39.06 14.42 53.79
C ALA A 213 39.51 15.41 54.88
N LYS A 214 38.98 16.64 54.89
CA LYS A 214 39.24 17.61 55.96
C LYS A 214 38.71 17.13 57.30
N LEU A 215 37.50 16.57 57.33
CA LEU A 215 36.91 16.04 58.56
C LEU A 215 37.73 14.89 59.13
N THR A 216 38.18 13.96 58.27
CA THR A 216 39.03 12.84 58.70
C THR A 216 40.40 13.32 59.17
N HIS A 217 41.00 14.31 58.49
CA HIS A 217 42.26 14.93 58.92
C HIS A 217 42.14 15.59 60.29
N GLU A 218 41.12 16.42 60.54
CA GLU A 218 40.91 17.06 61.85
C GLU A 218 40.69 16.02 62.96
N LYS A 219 39.95 14.94 62.68
CA LYS A 219 39.79 13.83 63.62
C LYS A 219 41.14 13.19 63.97
N LYS A 220 41.95 12.87 62.96
CA LYS A 220 43.27 12.25 63.15
C LYS A 220 44.23 13.18 63.88
N LYS A 221 44.25 14.47 63.53
CA LYS A 221 45.04 15.50 64.22
C LYS A 221 44.68 15.59 65.71
N LYS A 222 43.39 15.55 66.04
CA LYS A 222 42.92 15.52 67.44
C LYS A 222 43.40 14.24 68.16
N GLU A 223 43.23 13.07 67.55
CA GLU A 223 43.71 11.79 68.10
C GLU A 223 45.23 11.82 68.36
N THR A 224 46.02 12.35 67.41
CA THR A 224 47.47 12.50 67.58
C THR A 224 47.83 13.46 68.70
N ALA A 225 47.15 14.60 68.82
CA ALA A 225 47.37 15.55 69.91
C ALA A 225 47.06 14.94 71.29
N GLU A 226 45.99 14.16 71.41
CA GLU A 226 45.65 13.42 72.64
C GLU A 226 46.73 12.38 73.01
N ILE A 227 47.25 11.65 72.03
CA ILE A 227 48.34 10.68 72.23
C ILE A 227 49.64 11.41 72.65
N GLN A 228 49.97 12.51 71.99
CA GLN A 228 51.16 13.30 72.32
C GLN A 228 51.09 13.84 73.75
N GLN A 229 49.94 14.40 74.15
CA GLN A 229 49.74 14.88 75.52
C GLN A 229 49.91 13.77 76.56
N ARG A 230 49.41 12.56 76.29
CA ARG A 230 49.63 11.41 77.17
C ARG A 230 51.10 11.01 77.25
N LEU A 231 51.80 11.02 76.11
CA LEU A 231 53.22 10.69 76.04
C LEU A 231 54.06 11.73 76.81
N ASP A 232 53.79 13.02 76.65
CA ASP A 232 54.48 14.09 77.38
C ASP A 232 54.28 13.94 78.90
N SER A 233 53.06 13.63 79.34
CA SER A 233 52.77 13.35 80.75
C SER A 233 53.56 12.14 81.29
N ILE A 234 53.64 11.05 80.52
CA ILE A 234 54.44 9.87 80.89
C ILE A 234 55.93 10.23 80.95
N LEU A 235 56.43 11.00 79.98
CA LEU A 235 57.82 11.44 79.95
C LEU A 235 58.16 12.38 81.11
N GLU A 236 57.26 13.29 81.49
CA GLU A 236 57.43 14.17 82.64
C GLU A 236 57.52 13.37 83.94
N VAL A 237 56.61 12.38 84.11
CA VAL A 237 56.66 11.45 85.25
C VAL A 237 57.97 10.65 85.25
N ALA A 238 58.42 10.16 84.09
CA ALA A 238 59.67 9.43 83.97
C ALA A 238 60.88 10.32 84.30
N ALA A 239 60.94 11.53 83.77
CA ALA A 239 62.01 12.50 84.02
C ALA A 239 62.07 12.89 85.51
N SER A 240 60.93 13.13 86.15
CA SER A 240 60.85 13.38 87.59
C SER A 240 61.39 12.20 88.42
N LYS A 241 61.03 10.96 88.04
CA LYS A 241 61.58 9.74 88.65
C LYS A 241 63.09 9.59 88.40
N THR A 242 63.58 9.89 87.20
CA THR A 242 65.01 9.85 86.87
C THR A 242 65.78 10.90 87.66
N LEU A 243 65.23 12.11 87.81
CA LEU A 243 65.85 13.18 88.60
C LEU A 243 65.92 12.81 90.08
N THR A 244 64.82 12.33 90.67
CA THR A 244 64.81 11.89 92.08
C THR A 244 65.77 10.73 92.30
N HIS A 245 65.82 9.77 91.38
CA HIS A 245 66.83 8.70 91.38
C HIS A 245 68.26 9.27 91.37
N GLY A 246 68.57 10.19 90.45
CA GLY A 246 69.88 10.83 90.37
C GLY A 246 70.25 11.62 91.63
N GLN A 247 69.31 12.36 92.23
CA GLN A 247 69.49 13.06 93.49
C GLN A 247 69.83 12.12 94.65
N VAL A 248 69.12 10.98 94.75
CA VAL A 248 69.41 9.94 95.75
C VAL A 248 70.81 9.36 95.54
N CYS A 249 71.19 9.10 94.28
CA CYS A 249 72.52 8.58 93.96
C CYS A 249 73.64 9.57 94.33
N MET A 250 73.49 10.86 94.00
CA MET A 250 74.46 11.90 94.36
C MET A 250 74.55 12.11 95.88
N ALA A 251 73.42 12.07 96.59
CA ALA A 251 73.41 12.18 98.04
C ALA A 251 74.13 11.00 98.70
N ALA A 252 73.91 9.78 98.20
CA ALA A 252 74.64 8.58 98.61
C ALA A 252 76.15 8.72 98.37
N GLU A 253 76.56 9.18 97.18
CA GLU A 253 77.96 9.38 96.82
C GLU A 253 78.63 10.47 97.66
N ASN A 254 77.92 11.57 97.94
CA ASN A 254 78.41 12.64 98.81
C ASN A 254 78.64 12.15 100.25
N LEU A 255 77.68 11.41 100.80
CA LEU A 255 77.80 10.81 102.13
C LEU A 255 78.96 9.81 102.18
N PHE A 256 79.08 8.93 101.19
CA PHE A 256 80.19 7.98 101.07
C PHE A 256 81.53 8.68 100.97
N SER A 257 81.66 9.69 100.11
CA SER A 257 82.87 10.51 100.00
C SER A 257 83.26 11.18 101.32
N ARG A 258 82.29 11.66 102.11
CA ARG A 258 82.54 12.20 103.47
C ARG A 258 83.06 11.12 104.41
N VAL A 259 82.44 9.94 104.39
CA VAL A 259 82.88 8.80 105.20
C VAL A 259 84.30 8.37 104.83
N CYS A 260 84.62 8.24 103.54
CA CYS A 260 85.95 7.92 103.07
C CYS A 260 87.00 8.95 103.51
N ARG A 261 86.65 10.24 103.60
CA ARG A 261 87.57 11.29 104.08
C ARG A 261 87.80 11.26 105.59
N CYS A 262 86.78 10.90 106.37
CA CYS A 262 86.86 10.90 107.84
C CYS A 262 87.31 9.54 108.41
N SER A 263 87.26 8.48 107.61
CA SER A 263 87.71 7.14 107.97
C SER A 263 89.22 7.00 107.79
N THR A 264 89.90 6.42 108.78
CA THR A 264 91.31 6.03 108.68
C THR A 264 91.50 4.69 107.95
N ILE A 265 90.39 3.98 107.65
CA ILE A 265 90.37 2.73 106.88
C ILE A 265 90.11 3.07 105.40
N ASN A 266 90.92 2.47 104.52
CA ASN A 266 90.79 2.65 103.08
C ASN A 266 89.57 1.87 102.56
N HIS A 267 88.62 2.57 101.95
CA HIS A 267 87.40 1.96 101.40
C HIS A 267 87.52 1.84 99.88
N PRO A 268 87.16 0.69 99.28
CA PRO A 268 87.22 0.52 97.82
C PRO A 268 86.19 1.40 97.10
N ASP A 269 86.54 1.87 95.90
CA ASP A 269 85.63 2.66 95.07
C ASP A 269 84.43 1.81 94.65
N HIS A 270 83.25 2.19 95.12
CA HIS A 270 81.99 1.56 94.74
C HIS A 270 81.19 2.49 93.83
N THR A 271 80.83 2.02 92.63
CA THR A 271 79.99 2.79 91.70
C THR A 271 78.50 2.68 92.02
N SER A 272 78.08 1.65 92.78
CA SER A 272 76.68 1.44 93.13
C SER A 272 76.28 2.26 94.37
N PRO A 273 75.26 3.15 94.28
CA PRO A 273 74.80 3.97 95.41
C PRO A 273 74.36 3.17 96.64
N LEU A 274 73.79 1.98 96.43
CA LEU A 274 73.38 1.10 97.53
C LEU A 274 74.60 0.58 98.31
N ARG A 275 75.66 0.16 97.60
CA ARG A 275 76.90 -0.29 98.23
C ARG A 275 77.65 0.85 98.92
N GLN A 276 77.59 2.05 98.36
CA GLN A 276 78.12 3.25 99.00
C GLN A 276 77.39 3.54 100.33
N LEU A 277 76.05 3.44 100.36
CA LEU A 277 75.27 3.63 101.57
C LEU A 277 75.48 2.52 102.61
N ASP A 278 75.71 1.27 102.21
CA ASP A 278 76.07 0.18 103.12
C ASP A 278 77.35 0.54 103.91
N VAL A 279 78.40 1.00 103.23
CA VAL A 279 79.67 1.42 103.87
C VAL A 279 79.48 2.65 104.77
N VAL A 280 78.64 3.61 104.35
CA VAL A 280 78.28 4.75 105.21
C VAL A 280 77.58 4.27 106.48
N GLY A 281 76.67 3.29 106.35
CA GLY A 281 75.95 2.67 107.47
C GLY A 281 76.90 1.96 108.44
N ASP A 282 77.83 1.16 107.92
CA ASP A 282 78.85 0.45 108.71
C ASP A 282 79.73 1.44 109.47
N TYR A 283 80.24 2.49 108.80
CA TYR A 283 81.08 3.52 109.44
C TYR A 283 80.35 4.31 110.54
N ILE A 284 79.09 4.70 110.30
CA ILE A 284 78.29 5.39 111.34
C ILE A 284 78.05 4.46 112.52
N THR A 285 77.79 3.17 112.26
CA THR A 285 77.60 2.15 113.30
C THR A 285 78.88 1.97 114.11
N ASP A 286 80.04 1.94 113.47
CA ASP A 286 81.35 1.86 114.13
C ASP A 286 81.65 3.10 114.97
N ILE A 287 81.40 4.31 114.46
CA ILE A 287 81.50 5.55 115.25
C ILE A 287 80.56 5.49 116.45
N TYR A 288 79.31 5.06 116.25
CA TYR A 288 78.33 4.97 117.33
C TYR A 288 78.79 3.97 118.40
N GLN A 289 79.35 2.83 118.01
CA GLN A 289 79.94 1.86 118.91
C GLN A 289 81.18 2.44 119.63
N MET A 290 82.06 3.19 118.94
CA MET A 290 83.20 3.87 119.57
C MET A 290 82.76 4.94 120.58
N ILE A 291 81.77 5.78 120.26
CA ILE A 291 81.22 6.77 121.19
C ILE A 291 80.56 6.08 122.39
N ARG A 292 79.82 4.99 122.16
CA ARG A 292 79.22 4.18 123.22
C ARG A 292 80.29 3.57 124.12
N ASN A 293 81.42 3.13 123.56
CA ASN A 293 82.56 2.61 124.31
C ASN A 293 83.30 3.72 125.07
N CYS A 294 83.52 4.91 124.49
CA CYS A 294 84.10 6.07 125.18
C CYS A 294 83.21 6.60 126.32
N LYS A 295 81.87 6.62 126.14
CA LYS A 295 80.93 6.91 127.23
C LYS A 295 80.95 5.82 128.31
N GLY A 296 81.25 4.57 127.96
CA GLY A 296 81.52 3.49 128.91
C GLY A 296 82.87 3.63 129.65
N SER A 297 83.90 4.18 129.00
CA SER A 297 85.22 4.42 129.58
C SER A 297 85.24 5.60 130.56
N ASN A 298 84.46 6.66 130.30
CA ASN A 298 84.26 7.76 131.25
C ASN A 298 83.47 7.38 132.51
N LEU A 299 82.92 6.17 132.57
CA LEU A 299 82.32 5.58 133.78
C LEU A 299 83.28 4.65 134.55
N ARG A 300 84.52 4.43 134.09
CA ARG A 300 85.54 3.61 134.78
C ARG A 300 86.76 4.39 135.28
N SER A 301 86.79 5.71 135.14
CA SER A 301 87.83 6.60 135.71
C SER A 301 87.40 7.34 136.99
N THR A 302 86.33 6.86 137.64
CA THR A 302 86.01 7.16 139.05
C THR A 302 85.98 5.85 139.83
N VAL A 303 87.17 5.27 140.05
CA VAL A 303 87.68 4.69 141.31
C VAL A 303 89.20 4.69 141.19
#